data_AF-A0A7S0FYY5-F1
#
_entry.id   AF-A0A7S0FYY5-F1
#
_cell.length_a   1.000
_cell.length_b   1.000
_cell.length_c   1.000
_cell.angle_alpha   90.00
_cell.angle_beta   90.00
_cell.angle_gamma   90.00
#
_symmetry.space_group_name_H-M   'P 1'
#
loop_
_entity.id
_entity.type
_entity.pdbx_description
1 polymer ?
#
loop_
_entity_poly.entity_id
_entity_poly.type
_entity_poly.pdbx_seq_one_letter_code
_entity_poly.pdbx_strand_id
1 'polypeptide(L)'
;LKSPGPSPLGASASSPASSGRRPALALPALLPAMFNCGDCNSCRCGGDKQTDTVKVTFRPPVDAHGSENEVVDLPDVKGAGLEGAAAEERRRLEREEEDRRRAREEEQEAERQRQRELERLQVLEHQRLEELARQRRLQEEQKAREEEQLRQQEKAEALRQAEETRRGEQLGLFLSRHGFASVNERKRIKGGMLSSASAYPLHVAVRATDAQAVGLLLWGGAHPRGGPKA
;
A
#
# COMPACT_ATOMS: atom_id res chain seq x y z
N LEU A 1 28.06 11.93 43.53
CA LEU A 1 28.54 11.83 42.14
C LEU A 1 27.36 12.22 41.23
N LYS A 2 27.41 13.43 40.69
CA LYS A 2 26.28 14.10 40.02
C LYS A 2 26.52 13.98 38.52
N SER A 3 25.72 13.15 37.85
CA SER A 3 25.86 12.87 36.41
C SER A 3 25.37 14.07 35.60
N PRO A 4 26.12 14.56 34.59
CA PRO A 4 25.64 15.59 33.68
C PRO A 4 24.69 14.97 32.64
N GLY A 5 23.52 15.57 32.47
CA GLY A 5 22.52 15.18 31.48
C GLY A 5 22.92 15.61 30.06
N PRO A 6 22.38 14.94 29.02
CA PRO A 6 22.71 15.22 27.62
C PRO A 6 22.09 16.53 27.15
N SER A 7 22.90 17.35 26.49
CA SER A 7 22.48 18.58 25.81
C SER A 7 21.69 18.26 24.53
N PRO A 8 20.62 19.03 24.21
CA PRO A 8 19.89 18.86 22.97
C PRO A 8 20.71 19.44 21.80
N LEU A 9 21.05 18.57 20.84
CA LEU A 9 21.63 18.99 19.57
C LEU A 9 20.58 19.76 18.77
N GLY A 10 20.92 21.01 18.46
CA GLY A 10 20.09 21.93 17.69
C GLY A 10 19.81 21.39 16.29
N ALA A 11 18.52 21.37 15.95
CA ALA A 11 18.04 21.22 14.59
C ALA A 11 18.35 22.52 13.83
N SER A 12 19.38 22.50 12.98
CA SER A 12 19.52 23.52 11.93
C SER A 12 18.72 23.07 10.70
N ALA A 13 17.50 23.57 10.61
CA ALA A 13 16.72 23.51 9.38
C ALA A 13 17.38 24.41 8.33
N SER A 14 18.05 23.80 7.35
CA SER A 14 18.51 24.47 6.14
C SER A 14 17.63 23.99 4.99
N SER A 15 16.58 24.77 4.71
CA SER A 15 15.72 24.60 3.53
C SER A 15 16.46 25.06 2.27
N PRO A 16 16.67 24.20 1.25
CA PRO A 16 16.94 24.68 -0.09
C PRO A 16 15.63 25.07 -0.77
N ALA A 17 15.48 26.36 -1.05
CA ALA A 17 14.47 26.86 -1.98
C ALA A 17 14.78 26.35 -3.39
N SER A 18 14.10 25.26 -3.78
CA SER A 18 14.10 24.74 -5.14
C SER A 18 12.80 25.16 -5.83
N SER A 19 12.91 26.19 -6.67
CA SER A 19 11.90 26.62 -7.62
C SER A 19 11.83 25.66 -8.82
N GLY A 20 11.46 24.41 -8.55
CA GLY A 20 11.17 23.42 -9.58
C GLY A 20 9.69 23.48 -9.97
N ARG A 21 9.38 24.16 -11.08
CA ARG A 21 8.09 24.02 -11.77
C ARG A 21 7.91 22.55 -12.16
N ARG A 22 7.04 21.83 -11.44
CA ARG A 22 6.56 20.50 -11.85
C ARG A 22 5.40 20.68 -12.84
N PRO A 23 5.36 19.92 -13.95
CA PRO A 23 4.15 19.80 -14.74
C PRO A 23 3.10 19.09 -13.88
N ALA A 24 1.91 19.69 -13.79
CA ALA A 24 0.75 19.11 -13.14
C ALA A 24 0.32 17.85 -13.91
N LEU A 25 0.81 16.68 -13.49
CA LEU A 25 0.20 15.41 -13.83
C LEU A 25 -0.99 15.23 -12.88
N ALA A 26 -2.16 15.57 -13.39
CA ALA A 26 -3.44 15.23 -12.82
C ALA A 26 -3.55 13.71 -12.70
N LEU A 27 -3.48 13.21 -11.47
CA LEU A 27 -3.94 11.87 -11.12
C LEU A 27 -5.48 11.91 -11.01
N PRO A 28 -6.22 11.02 -11.68
CA PRO A 28 -7.64 10.87 -11.45
C PRO A 28 -7.86 10.27 -10.06
N ALA A 29 -8.41 11.08 -9.16
CA ALA A 29 -8.97 10.61 -7.91
C ALA A 29 -10.25 9.80 -8.20
N LEU A 30 -10.09 8.48 -8.38
CA LEU A 30 -11.20 7.53 -8.35
C LEU A 30 -11.43 7.09 -6.90
N LEU A 31 -12.15 7.93 -6.15
CA LEU A 31 -12.84 7.52 -4.94
C LEU A 31 -14.31 7.25 -5.31
N PRO A 32 -14.89 6.08 -4.99
CA PRO A 32 -16.32 5.88 -5.10
C PRO A 32 -17.01 6.61 -3.95
N ALA A 33 -17.43 7.86 -4.20
CA ALA A 33 -18.42 8.55 -3.39
C ALA A 33 -19.79 7.92 -3.66
N MET A 34 -20.10 6.83 -2.98
CA MET A 34 -21.49 6.37 -2.87
C MET A 34 -22.15 7.18 -1.74
N PHE A 35 -23.31 7.77 -2.03
CA PHE A 35 -24.13 8.62 -1.16
C PHE A 35 -23.81 10.11 -1.09
N ASN A 36 -23.55 10.74 -2.24
CA ASN A 36 -23.84 12.17 -2.38
C ASN A 36 -24.94 12.35 -3.44
N CYS A 37 -26.20 12.39 -2.99
CA CYS A 37 -27.34 12.80 -3.80
C CYS A 37 -27.32 14.34 -3.90
N GLY A 38 -26.28 14.87 -4.55
CA GLY A 38 -26.15 16.28 -4.88
C GLY A 38 -26.90 16.56 -6.17
N ASP A 39 -27.92 17.41 -6.08
CA ASP A 39 -28.56 18.13 -7.20
C ASP A 39 -29.30 17.29 -8.25
N CYS A 40 -30.15 16.39 -7.78
CA CYS A 40 -31.27 15.92 -8.60
C CYS A 40 -32.37 16.99 -8.68
N ASN A 41 -32.17 17.98 -9.55
CA ASN A 41 -33.14 19.06 -9.85
C ASN A 41 -34.46 18.57 -10.50
N SER A 42 -34.61 17.25 -10.66
CA SER A 42 -35.81 16.56 -11.17
C SER A 42 -36.43 15.61 -10.13
N CYS A 43 -35.81 15.40 -8.98
CA CYS A 43 -36.38 14.58 -7.91
C CYS A 43 -37.12 15.50 -6.93
N ARG A 44 -38.41 15.74 -7.22
CA ARG A 44 -39.42 16.20 -6.26
C ARG A 44 -39.57 15.19 -5.11
N CYS A 45 -38.55 15.06 -4.26
CA CYS A 45 -38.57 14.25 -3.04
C CYS A 45 -39.03 15.07 -1.81
N GLY A 46 -39.67 16.22 -2.03
CA GLY A 46 -40.48 16.93 -1.03
C GLY A 46 -41.87 16.32 -0.87
N GLY A 47 -42.00 14.99 -0.99
CA GLY A 47 -43.21 14.29 -0.65
C GLY A 47 -43.26 14.17 0.86
N ASP A 48 -44.13 14.95 1.49
CA ASP A 48 -44.49 14.82 2.88
C ASP A 48 -44.58 13.34 3.24
N LYS A 49 -43.76 12.91 4.21
CA LYS A 49 -44.01 11.67 4.95
C LYS A 49 -45.20 11.91 5.87
N GLN A 50 -46.33 12.30 5.29
CA GLN A 50 -47.62 12.11 5.92
C GLN A 50 -47.77 10.59 5.95
N THR A 51 -47.52 10.06 7.14
CA THR A 51 -47.83 8.69 7.51
C THR A 51 -49.17 8.30 6.90
N ASP A 52 -49.12 7.46 5.87
CA ASP A 52 -50.27 6.83 5.25
C ASP A 52 -50.84 5.87 6.29
N THR A 53 -51.60 6.44 7.21
CA THR A 53 -52.42 5.70 8.15
C THR A 53 -53.56 5.18 7.32
N VAL A 54 -53.38 3.98 6.75
CA VAL A 54 -54.45 3.24 6.10
C VAL A 54 -55.59 3.16 7.11
N LYS A 55 -56.62 3.97 6.88
CA LYS A 55 -57.78 4.07 7.75
C LYS A 55 -58.59 2.80 7.53
N VAL A 56 -58.27 1.76 8.28
CA VAL A 56 -59.05 0.51 8.31
C VAL A 56 -60.40 0.87 8.92
N THR A 57 -61.37 1.15 8.05
CA THR A 57 -62.78 1.29 8.41
C THR A 57 -63.29 -0.10 8.80
N PHE A 58 -63.23 -0.40 10.09
CA PHE A 58 -64.05 -1.46 10.67
C PHE A 58 -65.51 -1.05 10.47
N ARG A 59 -66.14 -1.68 9.48
CA ARG A 59 -67.59 -1.63 9.31
C ARG A 59 -68.16 -2.33 10.55
N PRO A 60 -68.92 -1.63 11.43
CA PRO A 60 -69.59 -2.32 12.52
C PRO A 60 -70.54 -3.36 11.89
N PRO A 61 -70.60 -4.58 12.44
CA PRO A 61 -71.56 -5.57 11.99
C PRO A 61 -72.95 -4.98 12.14
N VAL A 62 -73.63 -4.80 11.02
CA VAL A 62 -75.04 -4.42 10.97
C VAL A 62 -75.83 -5.53 11.64
N ASP A 63 -76.51 -5.18 12.72
CA ASP A 63 -77.54 -5.97 13.37
C ASP A 63 -78.66 -6.27 12.36
N ALA A 64 -78.55 -7.41 11.69
CA ALA A 64 -79.63 -7.99 10.90
C ALA A 64 -80.50 -8.83 11.84
N HIS A 65 -81.50 -8.12 12.36
CA HIS A 65 -82.81 -8.61 12.77
C HIS A 65 -83.16 -10.05 12.33
N GLY A 66 -83.55 -10.84 13.34
CA GLY A 66 -84.81 -11.58 13.39
C GLY A 66 -85.29 -12.27 12.11
N SER A 67 -85.12 -13.58 12.06
CA SER A 67 -86.09 -14.50 11.47
C SER A 67 -86.10 -15.78 12.33
N GLU A 68 -87.11 -15.82 13.19
CA GLU A 68 -87.96 -16.97 13.51
C GLU A 68 -87.31 -18.36 13.28
N ASN A 69 -87.00 -19.02 14.41
CA ASN A 69 -86.73 -20.45 14.47
C ASN A 69 -87.95 -21.22 13.95
N GLU A 70 -87.98 -21.52 12.65
CA GLU A 70 -88.68 -22.69 12.16
C GLU A 70 -87.99 -23.93 12.75
N VAL A 71 -88.74 -24.70 13.52
CA VAL A 71 -88.37 -26.05 13.94
C VAL A 71 -88.39 -26.92 12.69
N VAL A 72 -87.28 -26.91 11.95
CA VAL A 72 -87.07 -27.87 10.88
C VAL A 72 -86.90 -29.23 11.56
N ASP A 73 -87.89 -30.09 11.38
CA ASP A 73 -87.88 -31.49 11.82
C ASP A 73 -86.59 -32.16 11.35
N LEU A 74 -85.67 -32.35 12.29
CA LEU A 74 -84.42 -33.05 12.09
C LEU A 74 -84.73 -34.52 11.76
N PRO A 75 -84.37 -35.02 10.57
CA PRO A 75 -84.46 -36.44 10.30
C PRO A 75 -83.59 -37.20 11.30
N ASP A 76 -84.12 -38.31 11.81
CA ASP A 76 -83.50 -39.19 12.80
C ASP A 76 -82.26 -39.90 12.21
N VAL A 77 -81.14 -39.19 12.05
CA VAL A 77 -79.84 -39.73 11.60
C VAL A 77 -79.11 -40.34 12.80
N LYS A 78 -79.71 -41.35 13.44
CA LYS A 78 -79.09 -42.08 14.56
C LYS A 78 -78.25 -43.25 14.04
N GLY A 79 -76.92 -43.09 14.06
CA GLY A 79 -76.00 -44.23 14.14
C GLY A 79 -74.71 -44.14 13.34
N ALA A 80 -74.71 -43.51 12.16
CA ALA A 80 -73.54 -43.56 11.25
C ALA A 80 -72.49 -42.46 11.48
N GLY A 81 -72.79 -41.41 12.25
CA GLY A 81 -71.93 -40.21 12.36
C GLY A 81 -70.74 -40.33 13.33
N LEU A 82 -70.80 -41.20 14.34
CA LEU A 82 -69.80 -41.25 15.41
C LEU A 82 -68.50 -41.96 15.00
N GLU A 83 -68.59 -43.01 14.17
CA GLU A 83 -67.40 -43.71 13.66
C GLU A 83 -66.64 -42.87 12.61
N GLY A 84 -67.36 -42.07 11.83
CA GLY A 84 -66.77 -41.13 10.87
C GLY A 84 -65.95 -40.03 11.56
N ALA A 85 -66.46 -39.46 12.65
CA ALA A 85 -65.78 -38.41 13.40
C ALA A 85 -64.42 -38.88 13.97
N ALA A 86 -64.37 -40.10 14.54
CA ALA A 86 -63.12 -40.65 15.08
C ALA A 86 -62.09 -41.01 13.99
N ALA A 87 -62.53 -41.39 12.79
CA ALA A 87 -61.64 -41.63 11.66
C ALA A 87 -61.11 -40.33 11.06
N GLU A 88 -61.94 -39.28 11.00
CA GLU A 88 -61.55 -37.95 10.53
C GLU A 88 -60.55 -37.28 11.50
N GLU A 89 -60.79 -37.37 12.81
CA GLU A 89 -59.89 -36.84 13.82
C GLU A 89 -58.50 -37.50 13.76
N ARG A 90 -58.45 -38.83 13.57
CA ARG A 90 -57.18 -39.55 13.34
C ARG A 90 -56.44 -39.06 12.09
N ARG A 91 -57.16 -38.86 10.98
CA ARG A 91 -56.55 -38.31 9.74
C ARG A 91 -56.07 -36.87 9.93
N ARG A 92 -56.74 -36.09 10.76
CA ARG A 92 -56.34 -34.71 11.07
C ARG A 92 -55.05 -34.68 11.90
N LEU A 93 -54.97 -35.53 12.94
CA LEU A 93 -53.77 -35.65 13.77
C LEU A 93 -52.56 -36.15 12.96
N GLU A 94 -52.74 -37.13 12.08
CA GLU A 94 -51.67 -37.64 11.21
C GLU A 94 -51.14 -36.56 10.26
N ARG A 95 -52.03 -35.77 9.64
CA ARG A 95 -51.63 -34.63 8.80
C ARG A 95 -50.88 -33.56 9.58
N GLU A 96 -51.35 -33.22 10.78
CA GLU A 96 -50.68 -32.24 11.63
C GLU A 96 -49.29 -32.72 12.08
N GLU A 97 -49.14 -34.01 12.39
CA GLU A 97 -47.83 -34.59 12.71
C GLU A 97 -46.89 -34.59 11.50
N GLU A 98 -47.40 -34.92 10.32
CA GLU A 98 -46.61 -34.86 9.08
C GLU A 98 -46.17 -33.43 8.76
N ASP A 99 -47.06 -32.44 8.88
CA ASP A 99 -46.76 -31.03 8.66
C ASP A 99 -45.73 -30.53 9.69
N ARG A 100 -45.83 -30.93 10.95
CA ARG A 100 -44.81 -30.63 11.97
C ARG A 100 -43.47 -31.28 11.66
N ARG A 101 -43.44 -32.49 11.09
CA ARG A 101 -42.20 -33.15 10.67
C ARG A 101 -41.56 -32.40 9.49
N ARG A 102 -42.34 -32.07 8.47
CA ARG A 102 -41.89 -31.29 7.30
C ARG A 102 -41.36 -29.92 7.72
N ALA A 103 -42.05 -29.21 8.61
CA ALA A 103 -41.60 -27.91 9.13
C ALA A 103 -40.25 -28.01 9.87
N ARG A 104 -40.05 -29.06 10.69
CA ARG A 104 -38.76 -29.28 11.37
C ARG A 104 -37.63 -29.62 10.40
N GLU A 105 -37.91 -30.43 9.38
CA GLU A 105 -36.92 -30.78 8.36
C GLU A 105 -36.51 -29.54 7.54
N GLU A 106 -37.46 -28.71 7.15
CA GLU A 106 -37.23 -27.44 6.45
C GLU A 106 -36.42 -26.46 7.31
N GLU A 107 -36.75 -26.32 8.60
CA GLU A 107 -35.99 -25.47 9.53
C GLU A 107 -34.54 -25.94 9.69
N GLN A 108 -34.32 -27.25 9.85
CA GLN A 108 -32.97 -27.81 9.92
C GLN A 108 -32.19 -27.62 8.62
N GLU A 109 -32.84 -27.74 7.46
CA GLU A 109 -32.18 -27.48 6.18
C GLU A 109 -31.81 -26.00 6.02
N ALA A 110 -32.72 -25.09 6.37
CA ALA A 110 -32.47 -23.66 6.36
C ALA A 110 -31.30 -23.30 7.30
N GLU A 111 -31.22 -23.90 8.49
CA GLU A 111 -30.10 -23.69 9.40
C GLU A 111 -28.78 -24.20 8.82
N ARG A 112 -28.76 -25.40 8.23
CA ARG A 112 -27.57 -25.95 7.55
C ARG A 112 -27.11 -25.06 6.39
N GLN A 113 -28.05 -24.50 5.63
CA GLN A 113 -27.72 -23.56 4.54
C GLN A 113 -27.10 -22.27 5.10
N ARG A 114 -27.66 -21.69 6.16
CA ARG A 114 -27.09 -20.51 6.83
C ARG A 114 -25.68 -20.79 7.35
N GLN A 115 -25.45 -21.94 7.98
CA GLN A 115 -24.13 -22.33 8.46
C GLN A 115 -23.10 -22.42 7.33
N ARG A 116 -23.46 -23.06 6.20
CA ARG A 116 -22.59 -23.17 5.01
C ARG A 116 -22.28 -21.81 4.40
N GLU A 117 -23.24 -20.89 4.37
CA GLU A 117 -23.03 -19.53 3.88
C GLU A 117 -22.06 -18.76 4.78
N LEU A 118 -22.24 -18.86 6.10
CA LEU A 118 -21.39 -18.20 7.09
C LEU A 118 -19.94 -18.72 7.02
N GLU A 119 -19.77 -20.04 6.88
CA GLU A 119 -18.45 -20.66 6.66
C GLU A 119 -17.80 -20.17 5.36
N ARG A 120 -18.55 -20.08 4.25
CA ARG A 120 -18.04 -19.53 2.98
C ARG A 120 -17.57 -18.09 3.14
N LEU A 121 -18.31 -17.25 3.85
CA LEU A 121 -17.93 -15.87 4.12
C LEU A 121 -16.63 -15.79 4.95
N GLN A 122 -16.49 -16.62 5.98
CA GLN A 122 -15.28 -16.70 6.80
C GLN A 122 -14.06 -17.13 5.98
N VAL A 123 -14.20 -18.12 5.10
CA VAL A 123 -13.11 -18.54 4.20
C VAL A 123 -12.69 -17.42 3.27
N LEU A 124 -13.64 -16.69 2.67
CA LEU A 124 -13.34 -15.56 1.80
C LEU A 124 -12.66 -14.41 2.54
N GLU A 125 -13.10 -14.11 3.76
CA GLU A 125 -12.46 -13.10 4.61
C GLU A 125 -11.02 -13.51 4.96
N HIS A 126 -10.82 -14.77 5.33
CA HIS A 126 -9.48 -15.30 5.62
C HIS A 126 -8.55 -15.20 4.41
N GLN A 127 -9.03 -15.58 3.23
CA GLN A 127 -8.27 -15.45 1.98
C GLN A 127 -7.88 -14.00 1.68
N ARG A 128 -8.79 -13.04 1.90
CA ARG A 128 -8.48 -11.61 1.72
C ARG A 128 -7.40 -11.13 2.70
N LEU A 129 -7.48 -11.55 3.96
CA LEU A 129 -6.46 -11.20 4.97
C LEU A 129 -5.10 -11.79 4.63
N GLU A 130 -5.06 -13.05 4.17
CA GLU A 130 -3.83 -13.71 3.75
C GLU A 130 -3.21 -13.02 2.52
N GLU A 131 -4.01 -12.66 1.53
CA GLU A 131 -3.54 -11.93 0.35
C GLU A 131 -2.98 -10.56 0.72
N LEU A 132 -3.67 -9.80 1.58
CA LEU A 132 -3.19 -8.52 2.07
C LEU A 132 -1.88 -8.67 2.85
N ALA A 133 -1.75 -9.71 3.69
CA ALA A 133 -0.51 -10.01 4.40
C ALA A 133 0.63 -10.35 3.43
N ARG A 134 0.35 -11.11 2.37
CA ARG A 134 1.33 -11.45 1.32
C ARG A 134 1.78 -10.20 0.56
N GLN A 135 0.86 -9.31 0.19
CA GLN A 135 1.19 -8.06 -0.47
C GLN A 135 2.05 -7.15 0.41
N ARG A 136 1.74 -7.05 1.72
CA ARG A 136 2.57 -6.28 2.67
C ARG A 136 3.98 -6.83 2.77
N ARG A 137 4.14 -8.15 2.90
CA ARG A 137 5.47 -8.79 2.93
C ARG A 137 6.29 -8.50 1.67
N LEU A 138 5.67 -8.56 0.50
CA LEU A 138 6.34 -8.23 -0.77
C LEU A 138 6.77 -6.76 -0.83
N GLN A 139 5.93 -5.83 -0.36
CA GLN A 139 6.28 -4.42 -0.31
C GLN A 139 7.40 -4.13 0.69
N GLU A 140 7.38 -4.76 1.86
CA GLU A 140 8.44 -4.64 2.86
C GLU A 140 9.77 -5.20 2.33
N GLU A 141 9.74 -6.35 1.66
CA GLU A 141 10.93 -6.93 1.04
C GLU A 141 11.50 -6.04 -0.07
N GLN A 142 10.65 -5.46 -0.93
CA GLN A 142 11.09 -4.52 -1.96
C GLN A 142 11.75 -3.29 -1.35
N LYS A 143 11.13 -2.68 -0.33
CA LYS A 143 11.70 -1.54 0.38
C LYS A 143 13.04 -1.87 1.04
N ALA A 144 13.15 -3.04 1.66
CA ALA A 144 14.39 -3.49 2.28
C ALA A 144 15.51 -3.67 1.24
N ARG A 145 15.19 -4.24 0.07
CA ARG A 145 16.15 -4.39 -1.04
C ARG A 145 16.59 -3.04 -1.60
N GLU A 146 15.68 -2.09 -1.78
CA GLU A 146 16.00 -0.73 -2.24
C GLU A 146 16.88 0.01 -1.24
N GLU A 147 16.56 -0.06 0.05
CA GLU A 147 17.37 0.55 1.11
C GLU A 147 18.76 -0.07 1.18
N GLU A 148 18.88 -1.39 1.05
CA GLU A 148 20.17 -2.07 1.00
C GLU A 148 21.00 -1.64 -0.21
N GLN A 149 20.39 -1.56 -1.40
CA GLN A 149 21.08 -1.07 -2.61
C GLN A 149 21.57 0.36 -2.44
N LEU A 150 20.75 1.25 -1.86
CA LEU A 150 21.16 2.62 -1.60
C LEU A 150 22.35 2.67 -0.65
N ARG A 151 22.31 1.91 0.46
CA ARG A 151 23.42 1.81 1.41
C ARG A 151 24.71 1.27 0.77
N GLN A 152 24.59 0.34 -0.18
CA GLN A 152 25.75 -0.18 -0.92
C GLN A 152 26.33 0.87 -1.88
N GLN A 153 25.48 1.62 -2.57
CA GLN A 153 25.91 2.71 -3.46
C GLN A 153 26.62 3.82 -2.68
N GLU A 154 26.04 4.29 -1.57
CA GLU A 154 26.66 5.31 -0.71
C GLU A 154 28.03 4.86 -0.20
N LYS A 155 28.16 3.61 0.25
CA LYS A 155 29.45 3.05 0.68
C LYS A 155 30.46 3.00 -0.45
N ALA A 156 30.05 2.57 -1.65
CA ALA A 156 30.93 2.50 -2.81
C ALA A 156 31.41 3.90 -3.23
N GLU A 157 30.52 4.89 -3.23
CA GLU A 157 30.86 6.29 -3.53
C GLU A 157 31.79 6.88 -2.48
N ALA A 158 31.53 6.66 -1.20
CA ALA A 158 32.41 7.11 -0.12
C ALA A 158 33.82 6.50 -0.23
N LEU A 159 33.92 5.21 -0.57
CA LEU A 159 35.23 4.56 -0.81
C LEU A 159 35.95 5.16 -2.02
N ARG A 160 35.23 5.42 -3.12
CA ARG A 160 35.80 6.08 -4.31
C ARG A 160 36.33 7.47 -3.99
N GLN A 161 35.55 8.28 -3.27
CA GLN A 161 35.97 9.62 -2.87
C GLN A 161 37.19 9.57 -1.95
N ALA A 162 37.21 8.66 -0.97
CA ALA A 162 38.37 8.49 -0.08
C ALA A 162 39.64 8.04 -0.82
N GLU A 163 39.49 7.21 -1.86
CA GLU A 163 40.62 6.82 -2.70
C GLU A 163 41.12 7.99 -3.58
N GLU A 164 40.20 8.76 -4.16
CA GLU A 164 40.53 9.95 -4.97
C GLU A 164 41.24 11.03 -4.13
N THR A 165 40.77 11.31 -2.90
CA THR A 165 41.44 12.25 -2.00
C THR A 165 42.84 11.76 -1.62
N ARG A 166 42.99 10.48 -1.26
CA ARG A 166 44.29 9.89 -0.93
C ARG A 166 45.27 9.96 -2.10
N ARG A 167 44.81 9.66 -3.34
CA ARG A 167 45.64 9.80 -4.54
C ARG A 167 46.03 11.26 -4.78
N GLY A 168 45.10 12.19 -4.60
CA GLY A 168 45.36 13.63 -4.70
C GLY A 168 46.41 14.13 -3.71
N GLU A 169 46.33 13.70 -2.44
CA GLU A 169 47.32 14.03 -1.41
C GLU A 169 48.71 13.48 -1.75
N GLN A 170 48.79 12.21 -2.16
CA GLN A 170 50.06 11.58 -2.58
C GLN A 170 50.69 12.29 -3.79
N LEU A 171 49.85 12.66 -4.78
CA LEU A 171 50.26 13.45 -5.93
C LEU A 171 50.79 14.82 -5.50
N GLY A 172 50.08 15.51 -4.61
CA GLY A 172 50.49 16.80 -4.05
C GLY A 172 51.84 16.71 -3.33
N LEU A 173 52.02 15.71 -2.46
CA LEU A 173 53.29 15.47 -1.75
C LEU A 173 54.45 15.23 -2.73
N PHE A 174 54.22 14.45 -3.79
CA PHE A 174 55.22 14.22 -4.83
C PHE A 174 55.62 15.54 -5.53
N LEU A 175 54.64 16.33 -5.97
CA LEU A 175 54.88 17.60 -6.64
C LEU A 175 55.64 18.58 -5.75
N SER A 176 55.22 18.74 -4.49
CA SER A 176 55.89 19.61 -3.51
C SER A 176 57.33 19.15 -3.23
N ARG A 177 57.56 17.85 -3.06
CA ARG A 177 58.90 17.28 -2.82
C ARG A 177 59.89 17.57 -3.94
N HIS A 178 59.44 17.56 -5.19
CA HIS A 178 60.28 17.85 -6.36
C HIS A 178 60.24 19.32 -6.82
N GLY A 179 59.45 20.16 -6.12
CA GLY A 179 59.31 21.59 -6.36
C GLY A 179 58.65 21.89 -7.71
N PHE A 180 57.58 21.18 -8.03
CA PHE A 180 56.64 21.50 -9.10
C PHE A 180 55.33 21.99 -8.46
N ALA A 181 54.70 23.03 -8.99
CA ALA A 181 53.41 23.54 -8.55
C ALA A 181 52.21 22.86 -9.24
N SER A 182 52.38 22.28 -10.44
CA SER A 182 51.33 21.48 -11.10
C SER A 182 51.84 20.24 -11.84
N VAL A 183 50.94 19.29 -12.11
CA VAL A 183 51.19 18.01 -12.81
C VAL A 183 51.87 18.21 -14.18
N ASN A 184 51.51 19.28 -14.89
CA ASN A 184 52.01 19.60 -16.22
C ASN A 184 53.02 20.77 -16.22
N GLU A 185 53.51 21.19 -15.05
CA GLU A 185 54.44 22.30 -14.98
C GLU A 185 55.82 21.97 -15.56
N ARG A 186 56.31 22.87 -16.39
CA ARG A 186 57.65 22.78 -16.97
C ARG A 186 58.64 23.54 -16.08
N LYS A 187 59.59 22.82 -15.48
CA LYS A 187 60.69 23.41 -14.71
C LYS A 187 61.95 23.46 -15.56
N ARG A 188 62.55 24.66 -15.70
CA ARG A 188 63.87 24.82 -16.34
C ARG A 188 64.96 24.39 -15.36
N ILE A 189 65.71 23.37 -15.72
CA ILE A 189 66.91 22.96 -14.97
C ILE A 189 68.08 23.76 -15.55
N LYS A 190 68.86 24.40 -14.68
CA LYS A 190 70.12 25.05 -15.08
C LYS A 190 71.11 23.96 -15.51
N GLY A 191 71.07 23.59 -16.79
CA GLY A 191 72.17 22.87 -17.43
C GLY A 191 73.34 23.83 -17.67
N GLY A 192 74.53 23.31 -17.92
CA GLY A 192 75.74 24.10 -18.17
C GLY A 192 75.58 25.14 -19.29
N MET A 193 76.61 25.98 -19.47
CA MET A 193 76.60 27.30 -20.17
C MET A 193 75.87 27.41 -21.53
N LEU A 194 75.45 26.33 -22.18
CA LEU A 194 74.79 26.36 -23.50
C LEU A 194 73.53 25.47 -23.65
N SER A 195 73.03 24.79 -22.60
CA SER A 195 71.83 23.95 -22.73
C SER A 195 70.87 24.09 -21.54
N SER A 196 69.70 24.70 -21.78
CA SER A 196 68.60 24.70 -20.82
C SER A 196 67.71 23.49 -21.07
N ALA A 197 67.88 22.45 -20.26
CA ALA A 197 66.96 21.31 -20.26
C ALA A 197 65.71 21.67 -19.43
N SER A 198 64.54 21.26 -19.91
CA SER A 198 63.32 21.33 -19.12
C SER A 198 62.91 19.95 -18.65
N ALA A 199 62.57 19.84 -17.37
CA ALA A 199 61.96 18.64 -16.80
C ALA A 199 60.49 18.90 -16.47
N TYR A 200 59.72 17.83 -16.59
CA TYR A 200 58.33 17.78 -16.16
C TYR A 200 58.24 16.75 -15.01
N PRO A 201 57.23 16.83 -14.13
CA PRO A 201 57.03 15.87 -13.06
C PRO A 201 57.16 14.41 -13.53
N LEU A 202 56.59 14.09 -14.70
CA LEU A 202 56.63 12.76 -15.29
C LEU A 202 58.06 12.29 -15.65
N HIS A 203 58.89 13.17 -16.21
CA HIS A 203 60.29 12.83 -16.50
C HIS A 203 61.08 12.55 -15.22
N VAL A 204 60.78 13.27 -14.15
CA VAL A 204 61.44 13.08 -12.85
C VAL A 204 61.02 11.76 -12.23
N ALA A 205 59.73 11.42 -12.25
CA ALA A 205 59.22 10.15 -11.74
C ALA A 205 59.81 8.94 -12.47
N VAL A 206 59.88 8.98 -13.81
CA VAL A 206 60.46 7.89 -14.63
C VAL A 206 61.96 7.75 -14.37
N ARG A 207 62.72 8.85 -14.27
CA ARG A 207 64.15 8.81 -13.92
C ARG A 207 64.40 8.26 -12.53
N ALA A 208 63.49 8.52 -11.59
CA ALA A 208 63.53 7.97 -10.24
C ALA A 208 62.99 6.53 -10.16
N THR A 209 62.50 5.95 -11.26
CA THR A 209 61.87 4.61 -11.33
C THR A 209 60.71 4.43 -10.34
N ASP A 210 60.01 5.53 -9.98
CA ASP A 210 58.87 5.49 -9.07
C ASP A 210 57.58 5.24 -9.86
N ALA A 211 57.22 3.96 -9.99
CA ALA A 211 56.03 3.53 -10.70
C ALA A 211 54.73 4.10 -10.10
N GLN A 212 54.68 4.31 -8.78
CA GLN A 212 53.50 4.90 -8.13
C GLN A 212 53.35 6.37 -8.49
N ALA A 213 54.43 7.14 -8.43
CA ALA A 213 54.41 8.55 -8.86
C ALA A 213 54.03 8.70 -10.33
N VAL A 214 54.52 7.82 -11.22
CA VAL A 214 54.10 7.79 -12.64
C VAL A 214 52.60 7.54 -12.77
N GLY A 215 52.06 6.56 -12.04
CA GLY A 215 50.62 6.27 -12.04
C GLY A 215 49.77 7.44 -11.53
N LEU A 216 50.17 8.08 -10.43
CA LEU A 216 49.48 9.25 -9.87
C LEU A 216 49.53 10.46 -10.82
N LEU A 217 50.66 10.68 -11.49
CA LEU A 217 50.80 11.74 -12.48
C LEU A 217 49.90 11.50 -13.71
N LEU A 218 49.86 10.26 -14.23
CA LEU A 218 48.97 9.91 -15.34
C LEU A 218 47.49 10.05 -14.95
N TRP A 219 47.12 9.64 -13.74
CA TRP A 219 45.78 9.86 -13.18
C TRP A 219 45.45 11.36 -13.09
N GLY A 220 46.40 12.19 -12.68
CA GLY A 220 46.29 13.65 -12.65
C GLY A 220 46.36 14.33 -14.03
N GLY A 221 46.35 13.58 -15.13
CA GLY A 221 46.36 14.11 -16.49
C GLY A 221 47.73 14.55 -17.00
N ALA A 222 48.83 13.98 -16.50
CA ALA A 222 50.16 14.23 -17.04
C ALA A 222 50.27 13.71 -18.49
N HIS A 223 50.78 14.55 -19.38
CA HIS A 223 51.01 14.13 -20.77
C HIS A 223 52.41 13.54 -20.98
N PRO A 224 52.55 12.41 -21.67
CA PRO A 224 53.86 11.78 -21.95
C PRO A 224 54.75 12.62 -22.88
N ARG A 225 54.20 13.59 -23.61
CA ARG A 225 54.94 14.44 -24.58
C ARG A 225 55.21 15.88 -24.10
N GLY A 226 54.81 16.24 -22.88
CA GLY A 226 55.14 17.54 -22.26
C GLY A 226 54.61 18.81 -22.96
N GLY A 227 53.74 18.71 -23.95
CA GLY A 227 53.19 19.87 -24.67
C GLY A 227 51.73 20.13 -24.28
N PRO A 228 51.33 21.39 -23.98
CA PRO A 228 49.93 21.75 -24.02
C PRO A 228 49.43 21.56 -25.46
N LYS A 229 48.34 20.82 -25.65
CA LYS A 229 47.58 20.93 -26.91
C LYS A 229 46.89 22.29 -26.87
N ALA A 230 47.29 23.17 -27.77
CA ALA A 230 46.52 24.36 -28.11
C ALA A 230 45.14 23.96 -28.63
#